data_AF-A0A5B9EFC0-F1
#
_entry.id   AF-A0A5B9EFC0-F1
#
_cell.length_a   1.000
_cell.length_b   1.000
_cell.length_c   1.000
_cell.angle_alpha   90.00
_cell.angle_beta   90.00
_cell.angle_gamma   90.00
#
_symmetry.space_group_name_H-M   'P 1'
#
loop_
_entity.id
_entity.type
_entity.pdbx_description
1 polymer ?
#
loop_
_entity_poly.entity_id
_entity_poly.type
_entity_poly.pdbx_seq_one_letter_code
_entity_poly.pdbx_strand_id
1 'polypeptide(L)'
;MSYTESYECDVCGNKKGERDLWWLSFSDCIPGSSPDDTIPVIKFSRFDVSHSHDKTVKHICGAQCAATLMNRWMSDQHDDPDQHCAR
;
A
#
# COMPACT_ATOMS: atom_id res chain seq x y z
N MET A 1 9.92 25.22 14.23
CA MET A 1 8.52 24.86 13.91
C MET A 1 8.50 23.36 13.72
N SER A 2 7.91 22.61 14.65
CA SER A 2 7.74 21.17 14.49
C SER A 2 6.50 20.97 13.62
N TYR A 3 6.70 20.65 12.34
CA TYR A 3 5.60 20.31 11.45
C TYR A 3 5.12 18.93 11.88
N THR A 4 4.02 18.87 12.63
CA THR A 4 3.42 17.59 13.04
C THR A 4 2.72 17.03 11.81
N GLU A 5 3.45 16.29 11.00
CA GLU A 5 2.85 15.57 9.88
C GLU A 5 1.87 14.54 10.41
N SER A 6 0.60 14.71 10.04
CA SER A 6 -0.45 13.75 10.35
C SER A 6 -0.62 12.79 9.19
N TYR A 7 -0.27 11.52 9.40
CA TYR A 7 -0.58 10.44 8.48
C TYR A 7 -1.97 9.87 8.81
N GLU A 8 -2.74 9.50 7.80
CA GLU A 8 -4.08 8.92 7.93
C GLU A 8 -4.09 7.54 7.29
N CYS A 9 -4.74 6.56 7.92
CA CYS A 9 -4.84 5.23 7.36
C CYS A 9 -5.81 5.21 6.17
N ASP A 10 -5.33 4.77 5.00
CA ASP A 10 -6.12 4.69 3.76
C ASP A 10 -7.32 3.71 3.84
N VAL A 11 -7.41 2.90 4.90
CA VAL A 11 -8.46 1.89 5.04
C VAL A 11 -9.57 2.37 5.97
N CYS A 12 -9.23 2.98 7.10
CA CYS A 12 -10.19 3.32 8.16
C CYS A 12 -10.23 4.80 8.56
N GLY A 13 -9.32 5.63 8.04
CA GLY A 13 -9.24 7.06 8.34
C GLY A 13 -8.64 7.40 9.72
N ASN A 14 -8.10 6.41 10.45
CA ASN A 14 -7.43 6.68 11.72
C ASN A 14 -6.14 7.49 11.51
N LYS A 15 -5.91 8.47 12.37
CA LYS A 15 -4.68 9.28 12.35
C LYS A 15 -3.55 8.59 13.10
N LYS A 16 -2.32 8.76 12.61
CA LYS A 16 -1.12 8.20 13.23
C LYS A 16 -0.84 8.82 14.58
N GLY A 17 -1.02 8.03 15.63
CA GLY A 17 -0.56 8.34 16.97
C GLY A 17 0.92 8.01 17.19
N GLU A 18 1.45 8.39 18.36
CA GLU A 18 2.86 8.18 18.72
C GLU A 18 3.22 6.71 19.02
N ARG A 19 2.24 5.84 19.30
CA ARG A 19 2.48 4.48 19.83
C ARG A 19 1.97 3.33 18.95
N ASP A 20 1.46 3.65 17.77
CA ASP A 20 0.83 2.65 16.91
C ASP A 20 1.87 2.01 15.97
N LEU A 21 1.75 0.69 15.77
CA LEU A 21 2.54 -0.04 14.77
C LEU A 21 1.98 0.25 13.38
N TRP A 22 2.58 1.21 12.69
CA TRP A 22 2.20 1.60 11.33
C TRP A 22 3.01 0.85 10.28
N TRP A 23 2.39 0.72 9.11
CA TRP A 23 2.93 0.04 7.94
C TRP A 23 2.69 0.88 6.71
N LEU A 24 3.49 0.63 5.68
CA LEU A 24 3.33 1.17 4.35
C LEU A 24 3.01 0.03 3.40
N SER A 25 2.14 0.30 2.43
CA SER A 25 1.82 -0.62 1.35
C SER A 25 2.09 0.03 0.01
N PHE A 26 2.66 -0.76 -0.91
CA PHE A 26 3.05 -0.33 -2.25
C PHE A 26 2.43 -1.28 -3.27
N SER A 27 2.03 -0.73 -4.41
CA SER A 27 1.72 -1.53 -5.59
C SER A 27 2.91 -1.47 -6.53
N ASP A 28 3.30 -2.61 -7.09
CA ASP A 28 4.42 -2.74 -8.02
C ASP A 28 4.11 -3.83 -9.04
N CYS A 29 4.94 -3.97 -10.06
CA CYS A 29 4.83 -5.02 -11.06
C CYS A 29 6.15 -5.78 -11.16
N ILE A 30 6.08 -7.11 -11.18
CA ILE A 30 7.25 -7.97 -11.38
C ILE A 30 7.18 -8.68 -12.73
N PRO A 31 8.32 -9.02 -13.35
CA PRO A 31 8.33 -9.81 -14.57
C PRO A 31 7.59 -11.14 -14.39
N GLY A 32 6.72 -11.46 -15.35
CA GLY A 32 6.00 -12.72 -15.43
C GLY A 32 6.84 -13.84 -16.05
N SER A 33 6.16 -14.89 -16.49
CA SER A 33 6.83 -16.04 -17.13
C SER A 33 7.24 -15.76 -18.58
N SER A 34 6.59 -14.81 -19.25
CA SER A 34 6.98 -14.33 -20.58
C SER A 34 7.61 -12.95 -20.52
N PRO A 35 8.45 -12.54 -21.50
CA PRO A 35 9.13 -11.23 -21.50
C PRO A 35 8.18 -10.04 -21.50
N ASP A 36 6.99 -10.22 -22.06
CA ASP A 36 5.96 -9.18 -22.19
C ASP A 36 4.90 -9.27 -21.08
N ASP A 37 4.99 -10.28 -20.20
CA ASP A 37 4.05 -10.47 -19.10
C ASP A 37 4.55 -9.74 -17.85
N THR A 38 3.66 -8.99 -17.21
CA THR A 38 3.91 -8.38 -15.89
C THR A 38 2.87 -8.86 -14.91
N ILE A 39 3.31 -9.20 -13.70
CA ILE A 39 2.43 -9.64 -12.61
C ILE A 39 2.32 -8.50 -11.59
N PRO A 40 1.11 -7.99 -11.31
CA PRO A 40 0.91 -7.00 -10.28
C PRO A 40 1.16 -7.61 -8.89
N VAL A 41 1.81 -6.85 -8.01
CA VAL A 41 2.10 -7.26 -6.64
C VAL A 41 1.79 -6.14 -5.66
N ILE A 42 1.35 -6.54 -4.47
CA ILE A 42 1.24 -5.67 -3.31
C ILE A 42 2.34 -6.00 -2.31
N LYS A 43 3.07 -4.99 -1.84
CA LYS A 43 4.19 -5.12 -0.90
C LYS A 43 3.86 -4.38 0.39
N PHE A 44 4.21 -4.97 1.53
CA PHE A 44 4.10 -4.32 2.84
C PHE A 44 5.48 -4.11 3.46
N SER A 45 5.70 -2.94 4.05
CA SER A 45 6.89 -2.64 4.84
C SER A 45 6.53 -1.95 6.16
N ARG A 46 7.49 -1.95 7.10
CA ARG A 46 7.35 -1.13 8.31
C ARG A 46 7.25 0.34 7.92
N PHE A 47 6.57 1.12 8.77
CA PHE A 47 6.55 2.56 8.58
C PHE A 47 7.95 3.15 8.54
N ASP A 48 8.23 3.89 7.48
CA ASP A 48 9.46 4.65 7.28
C ASP A 48 9.10 6.05 6.77
N VAL A 49 9.68 7.07 7.41
CA VAL A 49 9.32 8.47 7.12
C VAL A 49 9.74 8.85 5.70
N SER A 50 10.87 8.34 5.20
CA SER A 50 11.35 8.73 3.87
C SER A 50 10.41 8.25 2.76
N HIS A 51 9.85 7.05 2.91
CA HIS A 51 8.89 6.48 1.95
C HIS A 51 7.44 6.91 2.20
N SER A 52 7.09 7.41 3.39
CA SER A 52 5.70 7.79 3.70
C SER A 52 5.21 9.02 2.93
N HIS A 53 6.09 9.76 2.27
CA HIS A 53 5.77 10.90 1.42
C HIS A 53 5.48 10.54 -0.05
N ASP A 54 5.75 9.30 -0.45
CA ASP A 54 5.47 8.89 -1.83
C ASP A 54 3.96 8.94 -2.08
N LYS A 55 3.55 9.55 -3.20
CA LYS A 55 2.13 9.70 -3.55
C LYS A 55 1.43 8.37 -3.84
N THR A 56 2.20 7.32 -4.08
CA THR A 56 1.71 5.98 -4.42
C THR A 56 1.61 5.06 -3.22
N VAL A 57 2.16 5.47 -2.07
CA VAL A 57 2.13 4.65 -0.85
C VAL A 57 0.77 4.73 -0.17
N LYS A 58 0.38 3.62 0.46
CA LYS A 58 -0.78 3.52 1.33
C LYS A 58 -0.33 3.35 2.77
N HIS A 59 -0.89 4.13 3.69
CA HIS A 59 -0.61 4.06 5.12
C HIS A 59 -1.58 3.13 5.82
N ILE A 60 -1.05 2.22 6.63
CA ILE A 60 -1.81 1.15 7.27
C ILE A 60 -1.53 1.18 8.77
N CYS A 61 -2.58 1.34 9.59
CA CYS A 61 -2.43 1.47 11.05
C CYS A 61 -2.34 0.12 11.80
N GLY A 62 -2.43 -1.02 11.10
CA GLY A 62 -2.31 -2.34 11.73
C GLY A 62 -2.78 -3.49 10.85
N ALA A 63 -2.68 -4.72 11.38
CA ALA A 63 -2.89 -5.95 10.63
C ALA A 63 -4.31 -6.10 10.05
N GLN A 64 -5.35 -5.66 10.76
CA GLN A 64 -6.72 -5.72 10.26
C GLN A 64 -6.93 -4.80 9.03
N CYS A 65 -6.32 -3.62 9.05
CA CYS A 65 -6.35 -2.72 7.90
C CYS A 65 -5.51 -3.26 6.75
N ALA A 66 -4.37 -3.90 7.03
CA ALA A 66 -3.57 -4.60 6.01
C ALA A 66 -4.38 -5.70 5.31
N ALA A 67 -5.07 -6.55 6.09
CA ALA A 67 -5.91 -7.62 5.54
C ALA A 67 -7.07 -7.08 4.71
N THR A 68 -7.69 -5.98 5.14
CA THR A 68 -8.76 -5.31 4.39
C THR A 68 -8.24 -4.75 3.06
N LEU A 69 -7.08 -4.10 3.07
CA LEU A 69 -6.42 -3.61 1.85
C LEU A 69 -6.09 -4.78 0.90
N MET A 70 -5.53 -5.86 1.44
CA MET A 70 -5.21 -7.06 0.66
C MET A 70 -6.45 -7.68 0.02
N ASN A 71 -7.56 -7.78 0.74
CA ASN A 71 -8.82 -8.30 0.18
C ASN A 71 -9.35 -7.42 -0.95
N ARG A 72 -9.28 -6.09 -0.81
CA ARG A 72 -9.67 -5.15 -1.87
C ARG A 72 -8.78 -5.34 -3.09
N TRP A 73 -7.46 -5.32 -2.89
CA TRP A 73 -6.49 -5.53 -3.96
C TRP A 73 -6.71 -6.86 -4.71
N MET A 74 -6.92 -7.96 -3.98
CA MET A 74 -7.20 -9.27 -4.60
C MET A 74 -8.50 -9.28 -5.41
N SER A 75 -9.53 -8.58 -4.94
CA SER A 75 -10.80 -8.45 -5.66
C SER A 75 -10.59 -7.63 -6.94
N ASP A 76 -9.86 -6.52 -6.85
CA ASP A 76 -9.56 -5.67 -7.99
C ASP A 76 -8.73 -6.43 -9.05
N GLN A 77 -7.72 -7.20 -8.64
CA GLN A 77 -6.92 -8.02 -9.57
C GLN A 77 -7.73 -9.16 -10.20
N HIS A 78 -8.71 -9.71 -9.48
CA HIS A 78 -9.57 -10.77 -10.01
C HIS A 78 -10.48 -10.22 -11.12
N ASP A 79 -11.00 -9.02 -10.93
CA ASP A 79 -11.93 -8.39 -11.88
C ASP A 79 -11.19 -7.79 -13.09
N ASP A 80 -9.97 -7.26 -12.90
CA ASP A 80 -9.14 -6.70 -13.97
C ASP A 80 -7.62 -6.92 -13.67
N PRO A 81 -7.04 -8.05 -14.13
CA PRO A 81 -5.67 -8.43 -13.80
C PRO A 81 -4.59 -7.57 -14.49
N ASP A 82 -4.93 -6.87 -15.58
CA ASP A 82 -3.95 -6.12 -16.39
C ASP A 82 -3.92 -4.61 -16.06
N GLN A 83 -4.94 -4.09 -15.37
CA GLN A 83 -5.11 -2.66 -15.09
C GLN A 83 -3.96 -2.04 -14.30
N HIS A 84 -3.29 -2.81 -13.44
CA HIS A 84 -2.33 -2.28 -12.49
C HIS A 84 -0.92 -2.12 -13.06
N CYS A 85 -0.60 -2.82 -14.15
CA CYS A 85 0.72 -2.74 -14.79
C CYS A 85 0.73 -1.92 -16.09
N ALA A 86 -0.43 -1.49 -16.58
CA ALA A 86 -0.55 -0.55 -17.69
C ALA A 86 -0.35 0.91 -17.21
N ARG A 87 0.89 1.31 -16.90
CA ARG A 87 1.25 2.72 -16.65
C ARG A 87 2.55 3.12 -17.34
#